data_AF-E1IC07-F1
#
_entry.id   AF-E1IC07-F1
#
_cell.length_a   1.000
_cell.length_b   1.000
_cell.length_c   1.000
_cell.angle_alpha   90.00
_cell.angle_beta   90.00
_cell.angle_gamma   90.00
#
_symmetry.space_group_name_H-M   'P 1'
#
loop_
_entity.id
_entity.type
_entity.pdbx_description
1 polymer ?
#
loop_
_entity_poly.entity_id
_entity_poly.type
_entity_poly.pdbx_seq_one_letter_code
_entity_poly.pdbx_strand_id
1 'polypeptide(L)'
;MGQFYRRDGGEHMVALGASVIILSLLGIWFGRPRRLAFTLAGLSAITMIFTLGPDTTIAGINLNLPVRFIYDHVPVLSGIRVWNRFAIYVALAAALLIGMALSRLRGRQYYVGSGIAALVLVIELAIWIPSFVTGTPRNVDLWLREQPEIGAVIEMPYRYHGSNAYNAYQIGKPMATWSGTFDPPIYREYFGRLSTFPSQQSLAIIQRWGIGYVIVNRYLIEKQRPDWRTAIERYPEYTLVYEQGDYLVYRLRHGVIRE
;
A
#
# COMPACT_ATOMS: atom_id res chain seq x y z
N MET A 1 7.67 -15.70 1.94
CA MET A 1 6.89 -15.53 0.69
C MET A 1 6.47 -14.07 0.55
N GLY A 2 6.83 -13.43 -0.56
CA GLY A 2 6.14 -12.25 -1.14
C GLY A 2 6.24 -10.90 -0.42
N GLN A 3 7.41 -10.25 -0.41
CA GLN A 3 7.45 -8.78 -0.30
C GLN A 3 6.88 -8.16 -1.57
N PHE A 4 5.56 -7.91 -1.61
CA PHE A 4 4.87 -7.22 -2.72
C PHE A 4 4.55 -5.75 -2.42
N TYR A 5 5.23 -5.13 -1.45
CA TYR A 5 5.26 -3.67 -1.36
C TYR A 5 6.58 -3.17 -1.94
N ARG A 6 6.54 -2.86 -3.24
CA ARG A 6 7.56 -2.04 -3.89
C ARG A 6 7.65 -0.72 -3.12
N ARG A 7 8.87 -0.25 -2.82
CA ARG A 7 9.11 0.92 -1.94
C ARG A 7 8.46 2.21 -2.48
N ASP A 8 8.22 2.21 -3.78
CA ASP A 8 7.54 3.17 -4.63
C ASP A 8 6.01 3.01 -4.67
N GLY A 9 5.39 2.12 -3.89
CA GLY A 9 3.92 2.04 -3.76
C GLY A 9 3.14 1.75 -5.06
N GLY A 10 3.84 1.32 -6.13
CA GLY A 10 3.25 1.19 -7.47
C GLY A 10 3.07 2.54 -8.21
N GLU A 11 3.78 3.58 -7.81
CA GLU A 11 3.66 4.97 -8.33
C GLU A 11 3.96 5.11 -9.83
N HIS A 12 4.59 4.12 -10.46
CA HIS A 12 4.90 4.14 -11.90
C HIS A 12 4.20 3.05 -12.72
N MET A 13 3.25 2.33 -12.15
CA MET A 13 2.51 1.29 -12.86
C MET A 13 1.21 1.87 -13.43
N VAL A 14 1.31 2.37 -14.66
CA VAL A 14 0.16 2.73 -15.49
C VAL A 14 0.06 1.70 -16.61
N ALA A 15 -0.65 0.61 -16.35
CA ALA A 15 -0.97 -0.38 -17.37
C ALA A 15 -2.31 -0.03 -17.99
N LEU A 16 -2.34 0.94 -18.90
CA LEU A 16 -3.44 1.01 -19.85
C LEU A 16 -3.23 -0.14 -20.81
N GLY A 17 -4.15 -1.10 -20.82
CA GLY A 17 -4.10 -2.22 -21.76
C GLY A 17 -3.92 -1.71 -23.19
N ALA A 18 -3.09 -2.40 -23.98
CA ALA A 18 -2.81 -2.00 -25.35
C ALA A 18 -4.11 -1.88 -26.18
N SER A 19 -5.11 -2.71 -25.85
CA SER A 19 -6.43 -2.65 -26.46
C SER A 19 -7.15 -1.32 -26.19
N VAL A 20 -7.07 -0.80 -24.96
CA VAL A 20 -7.71 0.45 -24.54
C VAL A 20 -7.10 1.61 -25.30
N ILE A 21 -5.78 1.63 -25.46
CA ILE A 21 -5.08 2.68 -26.23
C ILE A 21 -5.54 2.67 -27.69
N ILE A 22 -5.54 1.51 -28.33
CA ILE A 22 -5.92 1.36 -29.75
C ILE A 22 -7.38 1.78 -29.96
N LEU A 23 -8.31 1.30 -29.14
CA LEU A 23 -9.73 1.64 -29.25
C LEU A 23 -9.99 3.12 -28.96
N SER A 24 -9.24 3.73 -28.04
CA SER A 24 -9.33 5.17 -27.75
C SER A 24 -8.86 6.02 -28.94
N LEU A 25 -7.78 5.63 -29.61
CA LEU A 25 -7.29 6.30 -30.82
C LEU A 25 -8.31 6.21 -31.96
N LEU A 26 -8.96 5.05 -32.13
CA LEU A 26 -10.07 4.91 -33.07
C LEU A 26 -11.23 5.84 -32.70
N GLY A 27 -11.53 6.01 -31.42
CA GLY A 27 -12.51 6.99 -30.93
C GLY A 27 -12.18 8.44 -31.27
N ILE A 28 -10.90 8.82 -31.27
CA ILE A 28 -10.44 10.15 -31.69
C ILE A 28 -10.63 10.31 -33.20
N TRP A 29 -10.18 9.34 -34.00
CA TRP A 29 -10.28 9.37 -35.46
C TRP A 29 -11.73 9.40 -35.93
N PHE A 30 -12.57 8.61 -35.27
CA PHE A 30 -13.98 8.44 -35.57
C PHE A 30 -14.89 9.23 -34.61
N GLY A 31 -14.43 10.30 -33.97
CA GLY A 31 -15.29 11.13 -33.10
C GLY A 31 -16.00 12.25 -33.87
N ARG A 32 -17.33 12.37 -33.76
CA ARG A 32 -18.07 13.61 -34.10
C ARG A 32 -18.97 13.94 -32.91
N PRO A 33 -18.81 15.09 -32.24
CA PRO A 33 -18.05 16.30 -32.61
C PRO A 33 -16.55 16.20 -32.29
N ARG A 34 -15.70 16.67 -33.23
CA ARG A 34 -14.23 16.71 -33.09
C ARG A 34 -13.81 17.37 -31.77
N ARG A 35 -14.52 18.43 -31.33
CA ARG A 35 -14.21 19.15 -30.10
C ARG A 35 -14.22 18.24 -28.87
N LEU A 36 -15.27 17.43 -28.67
CA LEU A 36 -15.36 16.54 -27.52
C LEU A 36 -14.25 15.49 -27.53
N ALA A 37 -13.97 14.89 -28.70
CA ALA A 37 -12.90 13.90 -28.83
C ALA A 37 -11.52 14.50 -28.54
N PHE A 38 -11.23 15.72 -29.03
CA PHE A 38 -9.99 16.42 -28.72
C PHE A 38 -9.92 16.86 -27.25
N THR A 39 -11.02 17.27 -26.63
CA THR A 39 -11.06 17.60 -25.20
C THR A 39 -10.77 16.37 -24.34
N LEU A 40 -11.36 15.22 -24.66
CA LEU A 40 -11.11 13.97 -23.95
C LEU A 40 -9.69 13.46 -24.17
N ALA A 41 -9.15 13.57 -25.40
CA ALA A 41 -7.77 13.23 -25.70
C ALA A 41 -6.78 14.15 -24.95
N GLY A 42 -7.05 15.46 -24.92
CA GLY A 42 -6.25 16.43 -24.18
C GLY A 42 -6.31 16.18 -22.68
N LEU A 43 -7.50 15.94 -22.12
CA LEU A 43 -7.68 15.57 -20.72
C LEU A 43 -6.89 14.30 -20.39
N SER A 44 -7.04 13.26 -21.20
CA SER A 44 -6.33 11.98 -21.06
C SER A 44 -4.81 12.17 -21.10
N ALA A 45 -4.29 12.97 -22.04
CA ALA A 45 -2.86 13.25 -22.14
C ALA A 45 -2.34 14.01 -20.90
N ILE A 46 -3.07 15.03 -20.44
CA ILE A 46 -2.70 15.79 -19.25
C ILE A 46 -2.72 14.89 -18.01
N THR A 47 -3.79 14.14 -17.78
CA THR A 47 -3.89 13.27 -16.60
C THR A 47 -2.91 12.10 -16.67
N MET A 48 -2.55 11.62 -17.87
CA MET A 48 -1.50 10.64 -18.06
C MET A 48 -0.13 11.18 -17.62
N ILE A 49 0.20 12.42 -17.99
CA ILE A 49 1.43 13.08 -17.49
C ILE A 49 1.40 13.18 -15.96
N PHE A 50 0.25 13.53 -15.37
CA PHE A 50 0.10 13.60 -13.91
C PHE A 50 0.27 12.24 -13.25
N THR A 51 -0.16 11.17 -13.92
CA THR A 51 -0.08 9.80 -13.40
C THR A 51 1.38 9.33 -13.26
N LEU A 52 2.30 9.87 -14.06
CA LEU A 52 3.73 9.57 -13.99
C LEU A 52 4.42 10.16 -12.74
N GLY A 53 3.79 11.14 -12.07
CA GLY A 53 4.33 11.79 -10.87
C GLY A 53 5.26 12.99 -11.17
N PRO A 54 5.88 13.57 -10.12
CA PRO A 54 6.77 14.72 -10.27
C PRO A 54 8.08 14.38 -11.00
N ASP A 55 8.63 13.20 -10.70
CA ASP A 55 9.92 12.75 -11.19
C ASP A 55 9.75 11.39 -11.88
N THR A 56 10.25 11.24 -13.11
CA THR A 56 10.24 9.96 -13.84
C THR A 56 11.62 9.64 -14.40
N THR A 57 12.03 8.37 -14.33
CA THR A 57 13.30 7.91 -14.88
C THR A 57 13.04 7.15 -16.17
N ILE A 58 13.40 7.73 -17.32
CA ILE A 58 13.26 7.09 -18.63
C ILE A 58 14.67 6.80 -19.14
N ALA A 59 14.98 5.53 -19.40
CA ALA A 59 16.28 5.08 -19.90
C ALA A 59 17.49 5.57 -19.06
N GLY A 60 17.32 5.70 -17.75
CA GLY A 60 18.36 6.17 -16.82
C GLY A 60 18.48 7.69 -16.70
N ILE A 61 17.70 8.46 -17.45
CA ILE A 61 17.64 9.92 -17.37
C ILE A 61 16.46 10.31 -16.48
N ASN A 62 16.73 11.09 -15.43
CA ASN A 62 15.69 11.68 -14.58
C ASN A 62 15.11 12.91 -15.28
N LEU A 63 13.82 12.85 -15.59
CA LEU A 63 13.06 13.94 -16.20
C LEU A 63 12.15 14.55 -15.15
N ASN A 64 12.30 15.85 -14.94
CA ASN A 64 11.40 16.64 -14.12
C ASN A 64 10.16 16.97 -14.95
N LEU A 65 9.01 16.42 -14.57
CA LEU A 65 7.76 16.66 -15.28
C LEU A 65 7.11 17.98 -14.84
N PRO A 66 6.20 18.58 -15.62
CA PRO A 66 5.47 19.79 -15.21
C PRO A 66 4.76 19.66 -13.85
N VAL A 67 4.42 18.42 -13.46
CA VAL A 67 3.85 18.05 -12.17
C VAL A 67 4.76 18.46 -11.01
N ARG A 68 6.09 18.43 -11.19
CA ARG A 68 7.07 18.87 -10.20
C ARG A 68 6.86 20.33 -9.80
N PHE A 69 6.64 21.20 -10.78
CA PHE A 69 6.39 22.61 -10.53
C PHE A 69 5.15 22.83 -9.67
N ILE A 70 4.07 22.09 -9.96
CA ILE A 70 2.83 22.12 -9.19
C ILE A 70 3.07 21.61 -7.76
N TYR A 71 3.81 20.52 -7.62
CA TYR A 71 4.17 19.94 -6.34
C TYR A 71 4.95 20.93 -5.46
N ASP A 72 5.92 21.66 -6.04
CA ASP A 72 6.77 22.58 -5.29
C ASP A 72 6.07 23.91 -4.95
N HIS A 73 5.09 24.37 -5.75
CA HIS A 73 4.46 25.70 -5.59
C HIS A 73 3.04 25.68 -5.04
N VAL A 74 2.34 24.54 -5.05
CA VAL A 74 0.94 24.43 -4.60
C VAL A 74 0.87 23.57 -3.33
N PRO A 75 0.81 24.19 -2.13
CA PRO A 75 0.90 23.46 -0.85
C PRO A 75 -0.17 22.39 -0.64
N VAL A 76 -1.34 22.55 -1.25
CA VAL A 76 -2.43 21.55 -1.16
C VAL A 76 -2.10 20.29 -1.96
N LEU A 77 -1.37 20.44 -3.07
CA LEU A 77 -1.04 19.33 -3.98
C LEU A 77 0.28 18.64 -3.59
N SER A 78 1.14 19.28 -2.80
CA SER A 78 2.35 18.66 -2.26
C SER A 78 2.05 17.50 -1.29
N GLY A 79 0.85 17.45 -0.72
CA GLY A 79 0.38 16.34 0.13
C GLY A 79 -0.09 15.10 -0.63
N ILE A 80 -0.16 15.13 -1.97
CA ILE A 80 -0.60 13.98 -2.76
C ILE A 80 0.50 12.92 -2.77
N ARG A 81 0.29 11.86 -1.98
CA ARG A 81 1.23 10.74 -1.86
C ARG A 81 1.29 9.85 -3.10
N VAL A 82 0.16 9.64 -3.79
CA VAL A 82 0.07 8.68 -4.90
C VAL A 82 -0.56 9.35 -6.12
N TRP A 83 0.29 9.85 -6.99
CA TRP A 83 -0.11 10.48 -8.26
C TRP A 83 -0.70 9.49 -9.26
N ASN A 84 -0.39 8.19 -9.14
CA ASN A 84 -0.97 7.15 -9.99
C ASN A 84 -2.52 7.09 -9.93
N ARG A 85 -3.15 7.69 -8.91
CA ARG A 85 -4.63 7.81 -8.85
C ARG A 85 -5.23 8.62 -10.00
N PHE A 86 -4.45 9.47 -10.67
CA PHE A 86 -4.91 10.18 -11.86
C PHE A 86 -5.18 9.24 -13.06
N ALA A 87 -4.69 8.00 -13.03
CA ALA A 87 -5.01 6.97 -14.03
C ALA A 87 -6.52 6.73 -14.17
N ILE A 88 -7.30 6.96 -13.11
CA ILE A 88 -8.77 6.82 -13.15
C ILE A 88 -9.37 7.77 -14.19
N TYR A 89 -8.85 8.99 -14.30
CA TYR A 89 -9.33 9.96 -15.29
C TYR A 89 -8.91 9.57 -16.70
N VAL A 90 -7.71 9.00 -16.87
CA VAL A 90 -7.23 8.47 -18.15
C VAL A 90 -8.14 7.33 -18.61
N ALA A 91 -8.43 6.39 -17.73
CA ALA A 91 -9.34 5.27 -17.99
C ALA A 91 -10.76 5.75 -18.32
N LEU A 92 -11.28 6.75 -17.61
CA LEU A 92 -12.59 7.35 -17.90
C LEU A 92 -12.62 8.02 -19.27
N ALA A 93 -11.62 8.84 -19.60
CA ALA A 93 -11.53 9.51 -20.90
C ALA A 93 -11.41 8.49 -22.05
N ALA A 94 -10.60 7.44 -21.85
CA ALA A 94 -10.48 6.32 -22.77
C ALA A 94 -11.82 5.61 -22.97
N ALA A 95 -12.52 5.24 -21.90
CA ALA A 95 -13.83 4.58 -21.98
C ALA A 95 -14.85 5.41 -22.77
N LEU A 96 -14.88 6.73 -22.58
CA LEU A 96 -15.74 7.63 -23.34
C LEU A 96 -15.34 7.69 -24.83
N LEU A 97 -14.05 7.71 -25.16
CA LEU A 97 -13.56 7.66 -26.54
C LEU A 97 -13.94 6.34 -27.23
N ILE A 98 -13.80 5.22 -26.53
CA ILE A 98 -14.21 3.90 -27.01
C ILE A 98 -15.72 3.87 -27.26
N GLY A 99 -16.52 4.41 -26.33
CA GLY A 99 -17.97 4.53 -26.49
C GLY A 99 -18.36 5.33 -27.74
N MET A 100 -17.67 6.45 -28.00
CA MET A 100 -17.88 7.25 -29.23
C MET A 100 -17.47 6.49 -30.50
N ALA A 101 -16.43 5.65 -30.45
CA ALA A 101 -16.04 4.81 -31.58
C ALA A 101 -17.14 3.79 -31.89
N LEU A 102 -17.62 3.09 -30.86
CA LEU A 102 -18.64 2.05 -30.97
C LEU A 102 -20.00 2.61 -31.40
N SER A 103 -20.36 3.83 -30.98
CA SER A 103 -21.65 4.44 -31.36
C SER A 103 -21.79 4.72 -32.85
N ARG A 104 -20.70 4.62 -33.63
CA ARG A 104 -20.76 4.72 -35.10
C ARG A 104 -21.22 3.44 -35.76
N LEU A 105 -21.02 2.30 -35.12
CA LEU A 105 -21.49 1.02 -35.62
C LEU A 105 -23.02 0.97 -35.48
N ARG A 106 -23.70 0.39 -36.47
CA ARG A 106 -25.16 0.24 -36.46
C ARG A 106 -25.55 -1.21 -36.69
N GLY A 107 -26.71 -1.60 -36.14
CA GLY A 107 -27.25 -2.94 -36.29
C GLY A 107 -26.27 -4.02 -35.80
N ARG A 108 -26.08 -5.08 -36.60
CA ARG A 108 -25.22 -6.23 -36.26
C ARG A 108 -23.76 -5.82 -35.95
N GLN A 109 -23.23 -4.81 -36.61
CA GLN A 109 -21.84 -4.38 -36.42
C GLN A 109 -21.60 -3.82 -35.01
N TYR A 110 -22.60 -3.15 -34.42
CA TYR A 110 -22.51 -2.63 -33.06
C TYR A 110 -22.37 -3.76 -32.03
N TYR A 111 -23.22 -4.77 -32.14
CA TYR A 111 -23.19 -5.92 -31.22
C TYR A 111 -21.89 -6.71 -31.34
N VAL A 112 -21.40 -6.94 -32.58
CA VAL A 112 -20.13 -7.63 -32.80
C VAL A 112 -18.96 -6.81 -32.28
N GLY A 113 -18.88 -5.52 -32.61
CA GLY A 113 -17.80 -4.64 -32.16
C GLY A 113 -17.75 -4.50 -30.64
N SER A 114 -18.92 -4.33 -30.00
CA SER A 114 -19.03 -4.25 -28.54
C SER A 114 -18.67 -5.58 -27.87
N GLY A 115 -19.08 -6.71 -28.45
CA GLY A 115 -18.72 -8.04 -27.97
C GLY A 115 -17.22 -8.31 -28.03
N ILE A 116 -16.55 -7.92 -29.13
CA ILE A 116 -15.10 -8.03 -29.27
C ILE A 116 -14.39 -7.13 -28.25
N ALA A 117 -14.80 -5.86 -28.12
CA ALA A 117 -14.21 -4.95 -27.14
C ALA A 117 -14.36 -5.47 -25.70
N ALA A 118 -15.55 -5.96 -25.35
CA ALA A 118 -15.79 -6.57 -24.04
C ALA A 118 -14.93 -7.82 -23.83
N LEU A 119 -14.81 -8.70 -24.83
CA LEU A 119 -13.98 -9.89 -24.75
C LEU A 119 -12.50 -9.55 -24.54
N VAL A 120 -11.97 -8.58 -25.28
CA VAL A 120 -10.58 -8.14 -25.14
C VAL A 120 -10.33 -7.54 -23.74
N LEU A 121 -11.26 -6.73 -23.23
CA LEU A 121 -11.18 -6.20 -21.87
C LEU A 121 -11.20 -7.33 -20.83
N VAL A 122 -12.06 -8.34 -20.99
CA VAL A 122 -12.12 -9.50 -20.09
C VAL A 122 -10.81 -10.29 -20.13
N ILE A 123 -10.22 -10.47 -21.31
CA ILE A 123 -8.92 -11.17 -21.45
C ILE A 123 -7.80 -10.37 -20.77
N GLU A 124 -7.70 -9.07 -21.04
CA GLU A 124 -6.69 -8.21 -20.39
C GLU A 124 -6.87 -8.18 -18.87
N LEU A 125 -8.11 -8.09 -18.38
CA LEU A 125 -8.42 -8.16 -16.96
C LEU A 125 -8.03 -9.52 -16.39
N ALA A 126 -8.37 -10.63 -17.07
CA ALA A 126 -8.07 -11.99 -16.62
C ALA A 126 -6.56 -12.25 -16.49
N ILE A 127 -5.73 -11.67 -17.37
CA ILE A 127 -4.27 -11.76 -17.30
C ILE A 127 -3.73 -11.01 -16.07
N TRP A 128 -4.39 -9.93 -15.67
CA TRP A 128 -3.92 -9.01 -14.63
C TRP A 128 -4.61 -9.14 -13.28
N ILE A 129 -5.58 -10.05 -13.09
CA ILE A 129 -6.22 -10.24 -11.78
C ILE A 129 -5.12 -10.66 -10.80
N PRO A 130 -4.74 -9.80 -9.84
CA PRO A 130 -3.83 -10.21 -8.80
C PRO A 130 -4.53 -11.33 -8.06
N SER A 131 -3.84 -12.45 -7.80
CA SER A 131 -4.40 -13.51 -6.97
C SER A 131 -4.79 -12.91 -5.62
N PHE A 132 -6.10 -12.71 -5.41
CA PHE A 132 -6.61 -12.27 -4.13
C PHE A 132 -6.46 -13.44 -3.17
N VAL A 133 -5.42 -13.38 -2.34
CA VAL A 133 -5.25 -14.36 -1.28
C VAL A 133 -6.24 -14.00 -0.18
N THR A 134 -7.13 -14.93 0.16
CA THR A 134 -7.94 -14.80 1.36
C THR A 134 -6.98 -14.76 2.55
N GLY A 135 -6.97 -13.63 3.27
CA GLY A 135 -6.19 -13.52 4.49
C GLY A 135 -6.70 -14.56 5.48
N THR A 136 -5.86 -15.49 5.91
CA THR A 136 -6.17 -16.38 7.04
C THR A 136 -5.54 -15.79 8.29
N PRO A 137 -6.26 -15.72 9.43
CA PRO A 137 -5.65 -15.33 10.70
C PRO A 137 -4.43 -16.20 11.02
N ARG A 138 -3.37 -15.61 11.58
CA ARG A 138 -2.24 -16.39 12.06
C ARG A 138 -2.63 -17.05 13.38
N ASN A 139 -2.03 -18.21 13.71
CA ASN A 139 -2.28 -18.86 14.99
C ASN A 139 -1.98 -17.94 16.18
N VAL A 140 -0.95 -17.08 16.06
CA VAL A 140 -0.62 -16.07 17.08
C VAL A 140 -1.74 -15.04 17.28
N ASP A 141 -2.45 -14.67 16.20
CA ASP A 141 -3.55 -13.70 16.28
C ASP A 141 -4.76 -14.31 17.01
N LEU A 142 -5.05 -15.58 16.72
CA LEU A 142 -6.11 -16.35 17.39
C LEU A 142 -5.79 -16.57 18.87
N TRP A 143 -4.56 -16.98 19.18
CA TRP A 143 -4.11 -17.16 20.56
C TRP A 143 -4.18 -15.85 21.36
N LEU A 144 -3.77 -14.73 20.76
CA LEU A 144 -3.82 -13.40 21.39
C LEU A 144 -5.25 -12.95 21.68
N ARG A 145 -6.20 -13.26 20.79
CA ARG A 145 -7.63 -12.96 20.97
C ARG A 145 -8.20 -13.62 22.22
N GLU A 146 -7.73 -14.82 22.56
CA GLU A 146 -8.18 -15.58 23.72
C GLU A 146 -7.58 -15.12 25.06
N GLN A 147 -6.53 -14.28 25.03
CA GLN A 147 -5.88 -13.84 26.26
C GLN A 147 -6.76 -12.84 27.04
N PRO A 148 -7.00 -13.05 28.35
CA PRO A 148 -7.94 -12.25 29.14
C PRO A 148 -7.45 -10.82 29.44
N GLU A 149 -6.15 -10.57 29.30
CA GLU A 149 -5.55 -9.30 29.72
C GLU A 149 -5.80 -8.17 28.73
N ILE A 150 -6.13 -7.01 29.29
CA ILE A 150 -6.27 -5.74 28.59
C ILE A 150 -4.87 -5.17 28.40
N GLY A 151 -4.47 -4.95 27.16
CA GLY A 151 -3.19 -4.36 26.81
C GLY A 151 -3.05 -4.23 25.31
N ALA A 152 -2.35 -3.19 24.86
CA ALA A 152 -2.05 -3.02 23.45
C ALA A 152 -1.00 -4.06 22.99
N VAL A 153 -1.01 -4.35 21.70
CA VAL A 153 -0.09 -5.31 21.06
C VAL A 153 0.83 -4.57 20.10
N ILE A 154 2.12 -4.92 20.08
CA ILE A 154 3.07 -4.42 19.10
C ILE A 154 3.78 -5.59 18.42
N GLU A 155 4.09 -5.44 17.13
CA GLU A 155 4.86 -6.44 16.37
C GLU A 155 6.28 -5.94 16.10
N MET A 156 7.27 -6.80 16.37
CA MET A 156 8.69 -6.56 16.23
C MET A 156 9.32 -7.50 15.18
N PRO A 157 10.27 -7.01 14.36
CA PRO A 157 10.76 -5.63 14.35
C PRO A 157 9.70 -4.65 13.87
N TYR A 158 9.67 -3.47 14.49
CA TYR A 158 8.64 -2.48 14.21
C TYR A 158 8.69 -2.06 12.74
N ARG A 159 7.67 -2.47 11.99
CA ARG A 159 7.49 -2.13 10.58
C ARG A 159 6.02 -1.91 10.29
N TYR A 160 5.75 -0.87 9.51
CA TYR A 160 4.42 -0.67 8.96
C TYR A 160 4.21 -1.57 7.75
N HIS A 161 3.23 -2.45 7.85
CA HIS A 161 2.73 -3.25 6.75
C HIS A 161 1.19 -3.25 6.80
N GLY A 162 0.52 -3.19 5.65
CA GLY A 162 -0.94 -3.21 5.59
C GLY A 162 -1.56 -4.46 6.24
N SER A 163 -0.79 -5.56 6.32
CA SER A 163 -1.14 -6.77 7.05
C SER A 163 -1.35 -6.52 8.55
N ASN A 164 -0.70 -5.52 9.16
CA ASN A 164 -0.84 -5.25 10.59
C ASN A 164 -2.26 -4.77 10.93
N ALA A 165 -2.90 -4.00 10.04
CA ALA A 165 -4.29 -3.59 10.24
C ALA A 165 -5.24 -4.80 10.19
N TYR A 166 -4.98 -5.74 9.27
CA TYR A 166 -5.71 -7.00 9.22
C TYR A 166 -5.49 -7.85 10.48
N ASN A 167 -4.23 -7.97 10.93
CA ASN A 167 -3.89 -8.71 12.14
C ASN A 167 -4.51 -8.07 13.38
N ALA A 168 -4.52 -6.74 13.49
CA ALA A 168 -5.17 -6.03 14.59
C ALA A 168 -6.67 -6.33 14.68
N TYR A 169 -7.35 -6.35 13.52
CA TYR A 169 -8.75 -6.77 13.43
C TYR A 169 -8.93 -8.22 13.91
N GLN A 170 -8.01 -9.12 13.53
CA GLN A 170 -8.07 -10.51 13.98
C GLN A 170 -7.75 -10.67 15.47
N ILE A 171 -6.79 -9.94 16.02
CA ILE A 171 -6.44 -10.01 17.45
C ILE A 171 -7.58 -9.48 18.33
N GLY A 172 -8.33 -8.47 17.86
CA GLY A 172 -9.41 -7.86 18.65
C GLY A 172 -8.92 -7.00 19.81
N LYS A 173 -7.64 -6.58 19.77
CA LYS A 173 -7.01 -5.71 20.77
C LYS A 173 -6.37 -4.49 20.10
N PRO A 174 -6.20 -3.36 20.82
CA PRO A 174 -5.47 -2.22 20.28
C PRO A 174 -4.08 -2.63 19.82
N MET A 175 -3.66 -2.21 18.62
CA MET A 175 -2.34 -2.53 18.08
C MET A 175 -1.55 -1.24 17.83
N ALA A 176 -0.36 -1.16 18.41
CA ALA A 176 0.54 -0.02 18.27
C ALA A 176 1.45 -0.19 17.04
N THR A 177 0.86 -0.26 15.84
CA THR A 177 1.60 -0.49 14.58
C THR A 177 1.10 0.39 13.43
N TRP A 178 0.50 1.54 13.75
CA TRP A 178 -0.10 2.46 12.78
C TRP A 178 0.93 3.39 12.12
N SER A 179 0.68 3.78 10.85
CA SER A 179 1.40 4.86 10.16
C SER A 179 0.41 5.89 9.62
N GLY A 180 0.77 7.18 9.69
CA GLY A 180 -0.01 8.26 9.09
C GLY A 180 0.52 8.67 7.71
N THR A 181 -0.26 9.49 7.01
CA THR A 181 0.25 10.25 5.84
C THR A 181 1.20 11.37 6.28
N PHE A 182 0.95 11.94 7.45
CA PHE A 182 1.74 13.00 8.06
C PHE A 182 2.20 12.51 9.43
N ASP A 183 3.39 11.94 9.49
CA ASP A 183 3.96 11.47 10.74
C ASP A 183 4.47 12.66 11.56
N PRO A 184 3.98 12.85 12.81
CA PRO A 184 4.53 13.87 13.69
C PRO A 184 6.03 13.68 13.89
N PRO A 185 6.85 14.74 14.08
CA PRO A 185 8.29 14.59 14.30
C PRO A 185 8.67 13.57 15.38
N ILE A 186 7.88 13.52 16.46
CA ILE A 186 8.08 12.59 17.59
C ILE A 186 7.94 11.11 17.19
N TYR A 187 7.17 10.82 16.13
CA TYR A 187 7.03 9.46 15.62
C TYR A 187 8.36 8.92 15.08
N ARG A 188 9.16 9.76 14.40
CA ARG A 188 10.49 9.37 13.88
C ARG A 188 11.46 9.03 15.01
N GLU A 189 11.41 9.79 16.11
CA GLU A 189 12.22 9.53 17.29
C GLU A 189 11.84 8.20 17.94
N TYR A 190 10.55 7.94 18.13
CA TYR A 190 10.07 6.67 18.67
C TYR A 190 10.40 5.49 17.77
N PHE A 191 10.25 5.62 16.45
CA PHE A 191 10.63 4.60 15.49
C PHE A 191 12.12 4.26 15.59
N GLY A 192 12.98 5.28 15.64
CA GLY A 192 14.42 5.10 15.80
C GLY A 192 14.75 4.27 17.04
N ARG A 193 14.13 4.59 18.18
CA ARG A 193 14.33 3.88 19.45
C ARG A 193 13.73 2.48 19.43
N LEU A 194 12.53 2.26 18.89
CA LEU A 194 11.91 0.94 18.74
C LEU A 194 12.70 0.01 17.82
N SER A 195 13.36 0.56 16.79
CA SER A 195 14.19 -0.24 15.88
C SER A 195 15.43 -0.86 16.54
N THR A 196 15.79 -0.40 17.74
CA THR A 196 16.89 -0.98 18.55
C THR A 196 16.47 -2.20 19.37
N PHE A 197 15.22 -2.66 19.26
CA PHE A 197 14.71 -3.82 19.99
C PHE A 197 15.59 -5.07 19.81
N PRO A 198 15.83 -5.86 20.89
CA PRO A 198 15.50 -5.57 22.29
C PRO A 198 16.54 -4.64 22.94
N SER A 199 16.07 -3.55 23.56
CA SER A 199 16.92 -2.55 24.24
C SER A 199 16.15 -1.85 25.36
N GLN A 200 16.86 -1.22 26.30
CA GLN A 200 16.23 -0.37 27.32
C GLN A 200 15.39 0.76 26.70
N GLN A 201 15.84 1.32 25.57
CA GLN A 201 15.14 2.42 24.89
C GLN A 201 13.81 1.94 24.27
N SER A 202 13.81 0.78 23.62
CA SER A 202 12.60 0.18 23.06
C SER A 202 11.64 -0.28 24.16
N LEU A 203 12.16 -0.89 25.23
CA LEU A 203 11.39 -1.29 26.42
C LEU A 203 10.66 -0.09 27.05
N ALA A 204 11.35 1.03 27.27
CA ALA A 204 10.75 2.22 27.86
C ALA A 204 9.59 2.78 27.03
N ILE A 205 9.67 2.72 25.70
CA ILE A 205 8.57 3.13 24.81
C ILE A 205 7.41 2.14 24.89
N ILE A 206 7.71 0.84 24.82
CA ILE A 206 6.72 -0.24 24.91
C ILE A 206 5.94 -0.13 26.24
N GLN A 207 6.63 0.12 27.35
CA GLN A 207 5.99 0.36 28.65
C GLN A 207 5.16 1.65 28.65
N ARG A 208 5.71 2.76 28.17
CA ARG A 208 5.01 4.05 28.11
C ARG A 208 3.72 3.99 27.28
N TRP A 209 3.69 3.15 26.25
CA TRP A 209 2.51 2.96 25.41
C TRP A 209 1.49 1.97 25.97
N GLY A 210 1.74 1.37 27.15
CA GLY A 210 0.84 0.38 27.75
C GLY A 210 0.73 -0.90 26.92
N ILE A 211 1.82 -1.31 26.27
CA ILE A 211 1.85 -2.55 25.51
C ILE A 211 1.90 -3.73 26.49
N GLY A 212 0.92 -4.62 26.41
CA GLY A 212 0.90 -5.86 27.19
C GLY A 212 1.61 -7.03 26.49
N TYR A 213 1.57 -7.04 25.15
CA TYR A 213 2.13 -8.14 24.36
C TYR A 213 3.02 -7.63 23.21
N VAL A 214 4.20 -8.24 23.09
CA VAL A 214 5.14 -8.00 21.99
C VAL A 214 5.21 -9.27 21.14
N ILE A 215 4.63 -9.21 19.94
CA ILE A 215 4.81 -10.24 18.92
C ILE A 215 6.19 -10.05 18.30
N VAL A 216 6.98 -11.10 18.21
CA VAL A 216 8.29 -11.11 17.56
C VAL A 216 8.23 -12.04 16.36
N ASN A 217 8.45 -11.47 15.17
CA ASN A 217 8.68 -12.25 13.96
C ASN A 217 10.14 -12.69 13.92
N ARG A 218 10.38 -13.97 14.20
CA ARG A 218 11.70 -14.61 14.31
C ARG A 218 12.56 -14.36 13.07
N TYR A 219 12.02 -14.66 11.89
CA TYR A 219 12.77 -14.53 10.64
C TYR A 219 13.22 -13.08 10.39
N LEU A 220 12.34 -12.11 10.62
CA LEU A 220 12.66 -10.71 10.37
C LEU A 220 13.63 -10.14 11.41
N ILE A 221 13.45 -10.48 12.69
CA ILE A 221 14.33 -9.97 13.74
C ILE A 221 15.72 -10.60 13.67
N GLU A 222 15.85 -11.90 13.35
CA GLU A 222 17.15 -12.57 13.18
C GLU A 222 17.94 -11.95 12.03
N LYS A 223 17.27 -11.59 10.93
CA LYS A 223 17.89 -10.88 9.81
C LYS A 223 18.36 -9.47 10.17
N GLN A 224 17.62 -8.76 11.02
CA GLN A 224 17.98 -7.41 11.44
C GLN A 224 19.05 -7.41 12.54
N ARG A 225 18.96 -8.36 13.46
CA ARG A 225 19.77 -8.44 14.68
C ARG A 225 19.95 -9.91 15.08
N PRO A 226 21.03 -10.59 14.64
CA PRO A 226 21.24 -12.01 14.93
C PRO A 226 21.36 -12.35 16.42
N ASP A 227 21.82 -11.41 17.26
CA ASP A 227 22.01 -11.58 18.71
C ASP A 227 20.73 -11.32 19.54
N TRP A 228 19.58 -11.08 18.90
CA TRP A 228 18.37 -10.61 19.59
C TRP A 228 17.89 -11.55 20.72
N ARG A 229 18.08 -12.87 20.57
CA ARG A 229 17.66 -13.86 21.59
C ARG A 229 18.43 -13.68 22.88
N THR A 230 19.75 -13.68 22.82
CA THR A 230 20.60 -13.45 23.99
C THR A 230 20.42 -12.03 24.54
N ALA A 231 20.09 -11.07 23.66
CA ALA A 231 19.83 -9.71 24.08
C ALA A 231 18.50 -9.56 24.85
N ILE A 232 17.44 -10.30 24.48
CA ILE A 232 16.13 -10.20 25.16
C ILE A 232 16.17 -10.81 26.56
N GLU A 233 17.00 -11.84 26.78
CA GLU A 233 17.21 -12.48 28.08
C GLU A 233 17.75 -11.52 29.15
N ARG A 234 18.37 -10.40 28.74
CA ARG A 234 18.85 -9.35 29.66
C ARG A 234 17.72 -8.50 30.25
N TYR A 235 16.51 -8.62 29.73
CA TYR A 235 15.35 -7.81 30.09
C TYR A 235 14.27 -8.73 30.70
N PRO A 236 14.30 -8.99 32.02
CA PRO A 236 13.37 -9.90 32.69
C PRO A 236 11.90 -9.45 32.63
N GLU A 237 11.64 -8.22 32.19
CA GLU A 237 10.31 -7.69 31.92
C GLU A 237 9.58 -8.44 30.80
N TYR A 238 10.33 -9.04 29.86
CA TYR A 238 9.77 -9.87 28.79
C TYR A 238 9.67 -11.32 29.26
N THR A 239 8.44 -11.81 29.42
CA THR A 239 8.17 -13.23 29.70
C THR A 239 7.64 -13.89 28.43
N LEU A 240 8.33 -14.91 27.90
CA LEU A 240 7.83 -15.68 26.76
C LEU A 240 6.56 -16.44 27.17
N VAL A 241 5.46 -16.24 26.43
CA VAL A 241 4.14 -16.85 26.71
C VAL A 241 3.58 -17.65 25.55
N TYR A 242 4.15 -17.49 24.35
CA TYR A 242 3.75 -18.22 23.16
C TYR A 242 4.92 -18.37 22.22
N GLU A 243 5.06 -19.56 21.63
CA GLU A 243 6.03 -19.85 20.57
C GLU A 243 5.42 -20.84 19.59
N GLN A 244 5.20 -20.41 18.35
CA GLN A 244 4.79 -21.31 17.27
C GLN A 244 5.24 -20.79 15.91
N GLY A 245 5.93 -21.64 15.15
CA GLY A 245 6.46 -21.29 13.83
C GLY A 245 7.41 -20.09 13.90
N ASP A 246 7.18 -19.08 13.07
CA ASP A 246 8.00 -17.87 12.99
C ASP A 246 7.61 -16.80 14.02
N TYR A 247 6.63 -17.05 14.89
CA TYR A 247 6.12 -16.05 15.82
C TYR A 247 6.35 -16.45 17.27
N LEU A 248 6.90 -15.52 18.04
CA LEU A 248 6.98 -15.58 19.49
C LEU A 248 6.15 -14.45 20.08
N VAL A 249 5.57 -14.65 21.26
CA VAL A 249 4.94 -13.56 22.00
C VAL A 249 5.58 -13.45 23.36
N TYR A 250 6.06 -12.25 23.66
CA TYR A 250 6.50 -11.86 24.98
C TYR A 250 5.43 -11.04 25.65
N ARG A 251 5.05 -11.45 26.86
CA ARG A 251 4.22 -10.67 27.76
C ARG A 251 5.10 -9.72 28.55
N LEU A 252 4.65 -8.47 28.66
CA LEU A 252 5.34 -7.47 29.45
C LEU A 252 4.82 -7.46 30.89
N ARG A 253 5.72 -7.63 31.87
CA ARG A 253 5.38 -7.35 33.27
C ARG A 253 5.27 -5.84 33.43
N HIS A 254 4.07 -5.35 33.69
CA HIS A 254 3.88 -3.94 34.07
C HIS A 254 4.52 -3.75 35.44
N GLY A 255 5.77 -3.25 35.47
CA GLY A 255 6.28 -2.61 36.66
C GLY A 255 5.39 -1.41 36.92
N VAL A 256 4.90 -1.27 38.16
CA VAL A 256 4.18 -0.07 38.61
C VAL A 256 5.04 1.13 38.21
N ILE A 257 4.59 1.91 37.22
CA ILE A 257 5.22 3.17 36.87
C ILE A 257 4.97 4.05 38.09
N ARG A 258 5.96 4.16 38.99
CA ARG A 258 5.96 5.22 39.98
C ARG A 258 6.17 6.51 39.20
N GLU A 259 5.13 7.33 39.14
CA GLU A 259 5.21 8.73 38.71
C GLU A 259 6.26 9.50 39.51
#